data_AF-A0A0C9UGR8-F1
#
_entry.id   AF-A0A0C9UGR8-F1
#
_cell.length_a   1.000
_cell.length_b   1.000
_cell.length_c   1.000
_cell.angle_alpha   90.00
_cell.angle_beta   90.00
_cell.angle_gamma   90.00
#
_symmetry.space_group_name_H-M   'P 1'
#
loop_
_entity.id
_entity.type
_entity.pdbx_description
1 polymer ?
#
loop_
_entity_poly.entity_id
_entity_poly.type
_entity_poly.pdbx_seq_one_letter_code
_entity_poly.pdbx_strand_id
1 'polypeptide(L)' 'MCDIKWEAQRTNPVPAVKKPATFPATKTRADVQQACLASPFPNLAFDKDTIETLIPYIVVFDLWEYN' A
#
# COMPACT_ATOMS: atom_id res chain seq x y z
N MET A 1 14.29 43.48 2.86
CA MET A 1 13.18 42.56 3.18
C MET A 1 13.22 41.41 2.19
N CYS A 2 13.82 40.30 2.59
CA CYS A 2 13.80 39.03 1.85
C CYS A 2 13.53 37.91 2.86
N ASP A 3 12.41 38.00 3.58
CA ASP A 3 11.95 36.93 4.45
C ASP A 3 10.90 36.10 3.73
N ILE A 4 11.32 35.41 2.66
CA ILE A 4 10.60 34.20 2.27
C ILE A 4 11.14 33.12 3.18
N LYS A 5 10.50 32.93 4.34
CA LYS A 5 10.65 31.70 5.11
C LYS A 5 10.10 30.55 4.26
N TRP A 6 10.96 30.00 3.41
CA TRP A 6 10.80 28.67 2.84
C TRP A 6 11.17 27.63 3.91
N GLU A 7 10.55 27.72 5.10
CA GLU A 7 10.43 26.55 5.94
C GLU A 7 9.35 25.71 5.27
N ALA A 8 9.78 24.89 4.31
CA ALA A 8 9.01 23.76 3.86
C ALA A 8 8.48 23.07 5.12
N GLN A 9 7.18 23.21 5.40
CA GLN A 9 6.48 22.34 6.33
C GLN A 9 6.64 20.94 5.73
N ARG A 10 7.75 20.26 6.05
CA ARG A 10 7.91 18.83 5.86
C ARG A 10 6.80 18.22 6.68
N THR A 11 5.67 17.97 6.01
CA THR A 11 4.50 17.39 6.61
C THR A 11 4.92 16.08 7.25
N ASN A 12 4.56 15.91 8.52
CA ASN A 12 4.79 14.64 9.19
C ASN A 12 4.08 13.53 8.39
N PRO A 13 4.74 12.38 8.17
CA PRO A 13 4.13 11.28 7.44
C PRO A 13 2.85 10.81 8.14
N VAL A 14 1.83 10.48 7.34
CA VAL A 14 0.58 9.93 7.87
C VAL A 14 0.89 8.58 8.53
N PRO A 15 0.46 8.34 9.79
CA PRO A 15 0.70 7.08 10.47
C PRO A 15 0.08 5.88 9.72
N ALA A 16 0.78 4.73 9.76
CA ALA A 16 0.27 3.50 9.16
C ALA A 16 -0.96 2.96 9.92
N VAL A 17 -1.87 2.32 9.17
CA VAL A 17 -3.10 1.70 9.70
C VAL A 17 -2.83 0.44 10.56
N LYS A 18 -1.57 -0.02 10.63
CA LYS A 18 -1.12 -1.18 11.43
C LYS A 18 -1.90 -2.48 11.15
N LYS A 19 -2.49 -2.63 9.97
CA LYS A 19 -3.10 -3.88 9.53
C LYS A 19 -2.03 -4.91 9.15
N PRO A 20 -2.20 -6.21 9.46
CA PRO A 20 -1.34 -7.25 8.91
C PRO A 20 -1.38 -7.25 7.38
N ALA A 21 -0.29 -7.72 6.77
CA ALA A 21 -0.27 -7.96 5.33
C ALA A 21 -1.19 -9.14 4.97
N THR A 22 -1.80 -9.06 3.79
CA THR A 22 -2.66 -10.10 3.21
C THR A 22 -2.23 -10.39 1.78
N PHE A 23 -2.54 -11.59 1.30
CA PHE A 23 -2.48 -11.88 -0.13
C PHE A 23 -3.63 -11.18 -0.85
N PRO A 24 -3.38 -10.54 -2.00
CA PRO A 24 -4.44 -10.04 -2.86
C PRO A 24 -5.40 -11.16 -3.24
N ALA A 25 -6.63 -10.79 -3.61
CA ALA A 25 -7.63 -11.75 -4.07
C ALA A 25 -7.05 -12.64 -5.19
N THR A 26 -7.43 -13.92 -5.18
CA THR A 26 -6.94 -15.00 -6.06
C THR A 26 -5.48 -15.43 -5.87
N LYS A 27 -4.64 -14.66 -5.16
CA LYS A 27 -3.24 -15.02 -4.91
C LYS A 27 -3.09 -15.85 -3.66
N THR A 28 -2.10 -16.73 -3.68
CA THR A 28 -1.82 -17.67 -2.60
C THR A 28 -0.34 -17.74 -2.24
N ARG A 29 -0.02 -18.48 -1.18
CA ARG A 29 1.37 -18.84 -0.84
C ARG A 29 2.09 -19.53 -2.00
N ALA A 30 1.39 -20.30 -2.84
CA ALA A 30 1.99 -21.02 -3.96
C ALA A 30 2.52 -20.06 -5.05
N ASP A 31 1.98 -18.85 -5.11
CA ASP A 31 2.38 -17.81 -6.07
C ASP A 31 3.63 -17.04 -5.60
N VAL A 32 4.10 -17.28 -4.37
CA VAL A 32 5.28 -16.62 -3.83
C VAL A 32 6.55 -17.27 -4.37
N GLN A 33 7.33 -16.50 -5.11
CA GLN A 33 8.69 -16.87 -5.52
C GLN A 33 9.68 -16.59 -4.37
N GLN A 34 9.77 -17.51 -3.41
CA GLN A 34 10.61 -17.31 -2.22
C GLN A 34 12.11 -17.35 -2.56
N ALA A 35 12.80 -16.24 -2.29
CA ALA A 35 14.25 -16.12 -2.50
C ALA A 35 15.08 -16.38 -1.23
N CYS A 36 14.55 -16.07 -0.05
CA CYS A 36 15.24 -16.30 1.21
C CYS A 36 15.12 -17.78 1.61
N LEU A 37 16.24 -18.51 1.58
CA LEU A 37 16.27 -19.92 1.99
C LEU A 37 16.45 -20.10 3.50
N ALA A 38 17.02 -19.09 4.17
CA ALA A 38 17.27 -19.13 5.61
C ALA A 38 16.01 -18.93 6.47
N SER A 39 14.96 -18.34 5.89
CA SER A 39 13.70 -18.07 6.61
C SER A 39 12.49 -18.26 5.69
N PRO A 40 11.44 -18.98 6.14
CA PRO A 40 10.24 -19.21 5.34
C PRO A 40 9.41 -17.93 5.17
N PHE A 41 8.69 -17.83 4.04
CA PHE A 41 7.71 -16.76 3.86
C PHE A 41 6.59 -16.85 4.92
N PRO A 42 6.17 -15.73 5.54
CA PRO A 42 5.19 -15.74 6.63
C PRO A 42 3.81 -16.27 6.22
N ASN A 43 3.01 -16.73 7.18
CA ASN A 43 1.59 -17.07 6.98
C ASN A 43 0.76 -15.78 6.98
N LEU A 44 0.13 -15.48 5.83
CA LEU A 44 -0.75 -14.31 5.66
C LEU A 44 -2.18 -14.79 5.39
N ALA A 45 -3.16 -13.95 5.75
CA ALA A 45 -4.55 -14.15 5.33
C ALA A 45 -4.74 -13.72 3.86
N PHE A 46 -5.88 -14.06 3.27
CA PHE A 46 -6.25 -13.70 1.90
C PHE A 46 -7.34 -12.63 1.92
N ASP A 47 -7.29 -11.71 0.96
CA ASP A 47 -8.41 -10.82 0.71
C ASP A 47 -9.63 -11.65 0.26
N LYS A 48 -10.81 -11.28 0.77
CA LYS A 48 -12.06 -12.00 0.51
C LYS A 48 -12.60 -11.61 -0.87
N ASP A 49 -12.14 -12.27 -1.91
CA ASP A 49 -12.77 -12.22 -3.22
C ASP A 49 -12.35 -13.42 -4.10
N THR A 50 -13.12 -13.67 -5.14
CA THR A 50 -12.90 -14.73 -6.14
C THR A 50 -12.27 -14.21 -7.43
N ILE A 51 -12.22 -12.89 -7.62
CA ILE A 51 -11.65 -12.22 -8.78
C ILE A 51 -10.51 -11.28 -8.37
N GLU A 52 -9.57 -11.03 -9.28
CA GLU A 52 -8.51 -10.04 -9.04
C GLU A 52 -9.10 -8.63 -8.98
N THR A 53 -8.67 -7.86 -7.98
CA THR A 53 -9.07 -6.47 -7.83
C THR A 53 -8.18 -5.56 -8.66
N LEU A 54 -8.78 -4.70 -9.49
CA LEU A 54 -8.04 -3.68 -10.23
C LEU A 54 -7.41 -2.68 -9.24
N ILE A 55 -6.09 -2.51 -9.33
CA ILE A 55 -5.37 -1.51 -8.54
C ILE A 55 -5.61 -0.14 -9.17
N PRO A 56 -6.06 0.88 -8.41
CA PRO A 56 -6.22 2.24 -8.92
C PRO A 56 -4.91 2.77 -9.51
N TYR A 57 -4.99 3.44 -10.66
CA TYR A 57 -3.82 4.02 -11.32
C TYR A 57 -3.16 5.12 -10.46
N ILE A 58 -3.97 5.93 -9.78
CA ILE A 58 -3.57 6.94 -8.82
C ILE A 58 -4.54 6.93 -7.64
N VAL A 59 -4.16 7.55 -6.52
CA VAL A 59 -5.04 7.69 -5.36
C VAL A 59 -6.28 8.51 -5.75
N VAL A 60 -7.47 7.98 -5.48
CA VAL A 60 -8.76 8.69 -5.64
C VAL A 60 -8.97 9.69 -4.49
N PHE A 61 -7.92 10.38 -4.07
CA PHE A 61 -8.04 11.55 -3.20
C PHE A 61 -8.16 12.84 -4.02
N ASP A 62 -7.72 12.83 -5.29
CA ASP A 62 -7.73 14.01 -6.16
C ASP A 62 -8.92 14.06 -7.14
N LEU A 63 -9.90 13.14 -7.02
CA LEU A 63 -11.02 13.03 -7.97
C LEU A 63 -12.40 13.36 -7.38
N TRP A 64 -12.45 14.06 -6.24
CA TRP A 64 -13.69 14.71 -5.78
C TRP A 64 -13.90 16.11 -6.39
N GLU A 65 -12.96 16.60 -7.20
CA GLU A 65 -13.08 17.88 -7.95
C GLU A 65 -13.37 17.68 -9.45
N TYR A 66 -13.80 16.49 -9.87
CA TYR A 66 -14.23 16.24 -11.25
C TYR A 66 -15.74 16.05 -11.35
N ASN A 67 -16.50 16.98 -10.74
CA ASN A 67 -17.87 17.33 -11.15
C ASN A 67 -18.26 18.70 -10.58
#